data_AF-A0A3Q2D3V1-F1
#
_entry.id   AF-A0A3Q2D3V1-F1
#
_cell.length_a   1.000
_cell.length_b   1.000
_cell.length_c   1.000
_cell.angle_alpha   90.00
_cell.angle_beta   90.00
_cell.angle_gamma   90.00
#
_symmetry.space_group_name_H-M   'P 1'
#
loop_
_entity.id
_entity.type
_entity.pdbx_description
1 polymer ?
#
loop_
_entity_poly.entity_id
_entity_poly.type
_entity_poly.pdbx_seq_one_letter_code
_entity_poly.pdbx_strand_id
1 'polypeptide(L)'
;MATAIYLEHYLDSIENLPCELQRNFTLMRELDNRTEEKKGEIDKLAEEYIANVKNLASEQRVEHLQKIQNAYSKCKEFSDDKVQLAMQTYEMVDKHIRRLDADLARFENELKEKLELSGYESTEGRGLKSKWSNYKALSV
;
A
#
# COMPACT_ATOMS: atom_id res chain seq x y z
N MET A 1 8.41 24.87 16.42
CA MET A 1 8.71 25.03 14.98
C MET A 1 9.07 23.70 14.33
N ALA A 2 9.99 22.91 14.90
CA ALA A 2 10.35 21.61 14.34
C ALA A 2 9.14 20.67 14.16
N THR A 3 8.29 20.50 15.18
CA THR A 3 7.06 19.69 15.15
C THR A 3 6.06 20.01 14.04
N ALA A 4 5.98 21.27 13.58
CA ALA A 4 5.06 21.68 12.51
C ALA A 4 5.55 21.22 11.12
N ILE A 5 6.85 21.32 10.86
CA ILE A 5 7.48 20.91 9.59
C ILE A 5 7.39 19.39 9.41
N TYR A 6 7.49 18.60 10.48
CA TYR A 6 7.34 17.12 10.39
C TYR A 6 5.90 16.70 10.12
N LEU A 7 4.92 17.38 10.71
CA LEU A 7 3.52 17.07 10.46
C LEU A 7 3.13 17.44 9.02
N GLU A 8 3.68 18.55 8.50
CA GLU A 8 3.56 18.93 7.08
C GLU A 8 4.20 17.90 6.16
N HIS A 9 5.44 17.44 6.43
CA HIS A 9 6.07 16.38 5.64
C HIS A 9 5.31 15.05 5.69
N TYR A 10 4.75 14.69 6.84
CA TYR A 10 3.90 13.51 7.00
C TYR A 10 2.61 13.66 6.20
N LEU A 11 1.92 14.80 6.30
CA LEU A 11 0.70 15.09 5.56
C LEU A 11 0.93 15.11 4.04
N ASP A 12 1.98 15.78 3.57
CA ASP A 12 2.39 15.80 2.16
C ASP A 12 2.69 14.38 1.64
N SER A 13 3.24 13.52 2.49
CA SER A 13 3.58 12.15 2.11
C SER A 13 2.38 11.22 1.91
N ILE A 14 1.23 11.56 2.50
CA ILE A 14 -0.01 10.76 2.44
C ILE A 14 -1.17 11.49 1.73
N GLU A 15 -1.04 12.77 1.40
CA GLU A 15 -2.13 13.62 0.90
C GLU A 15 -2.83 13.02 -0.33
N ASN A 16 -2.05 12.46 -1.26
CA ASN A 16 -2.57 11.92 -2.51
C ASN A 16 -3.04 10.45 -2.40
N LEU A 17 -2.60 9.73 -1.37
CA LEU A 17 -2.86 8.29 -1.24
C LEU A 17 -4.35 7.94 -1.18
N PRO A 18 -5.20 8.63 -0.37
CA PRO A 18 -6.63 8.34 -0.35
C PRO A 18 -7.33 8.55 -1.70
N CYS A 19 -6.95 9.61 -2.43
CA CYS A 19 -7.53 9.93 -3.73
C CYS A 19 -7.14 8.87 -4.77
N GLU A 20 -5.85 8.49 -4.81
CA GLU A 20 -5.35 7.45 -5.72
C GLU A 20 -5.95 6.07 -5.41
N LEU A 21 -6.06 5.70 -4.13
CA LEU A 21 -6.74 4.46 -3.71
C LEU A 21 -8.20 4.45 -4.14
N GLN A 22 -8.93 5.52 -3.90
CA GLN A 22 -10.33 5.62 -4.30
C GLN A 22 -10.49 5.45 -5.81
N ARG A 23 -9.63 6.10 -6.60
CA ARG A 23 -9.61 5.93 -8.06
C ARG A 23 -9.35 4.48 -8.45
N ASN A 24 -8.32 3.85 -7.89
CA ASN A 24 -7.94 2.48 -8.22
C ASN A 24 -9.03 1.47 -7.82
N PHE A 25 -9.67 1.61 -6.66
CA PHE A 25 -10.79 0.74 -6.27
C PHE A 25 -12.02 0.93 -7.14
N THR A 26 -12.27 2.16 -7.62
CA THR A 26 -13.34 2.43 -8.57
C THR A 26 -13.08 1.71 -9.89
N LEU A 27 -11.88 1.87 -10.46
CA LEU A 27 -11.46 1.18 -11.68
C LEU A 27 -11.48 -0.36 -11.52
N MET A 28 -11.04 -0.87 -10.37
CA MET A 28 -11.07 -2.31 -10.09
C MET A 28 -12.50 -2.84 -10.05
N ARG A 29 -13.43 -2.10 -9.45
CA ARG A 29 -14.87 -2.45 -9.47
C ARG A 29 -15.44 -2.44 -10.88
N GLU A 30 -15.04 -1.49 -11.72
CA GLU A 30 -15.44 -1.45 -13.13
C GLU A 30 -14.93 -2.67 -13.91
N LEU A 31 -13.67 -3.05 -13.71
CA LEU A 31 -13.09 -4.26 -14.30
C LEU A 31 -13.80 -5.53 -13.81
N ASP A 32 -14.19 -5.57 -12.53
CA ASP A 32 -14.95 -6.68 -11.96
C ASP A 32 -16.32 -6.82 -12.61
N ASN A 33 -17.05 -5.72 -12.73
CA ASN A 33 -18.35 -5.72 -13.38
C ASN A 33 -18.24 -6.18 -14.85
N ARG A 34 -17.27 -5.65 -15.60
CA ARG A 34 -17.05 -6.05 -17.01
C ARG A 34 -16.65 -7.51 -17.15
N THR A 35 -15.84 -8.02 -16.23
CA THR A 35 -15.45 -9.44 -16.20
C THR A 35 -16.67 -10.31 -15.94
N GLU A 36 -17.50 -9.94 -14.97
CA GLU A 36 -18.70 -10.71 -14.61
C GLU A 36 -19.76 -10.68 -15.72
N GLU A 37 -19.96 -9.54 -16.38
CA GLU A 37 -20.79 -9.42 -17.57
C GLU A 37 -20.32 -10.37 -18.68
N LYS A 38 -19.01 -10.42 -18.94
CA LYS A 38 -18.46 -11.32 -19.96
C LYS A 38 -18.58 -12.79 -19.58
N LYS A 39 -18.42 -13.17 -18.31
CA LYS A 39 -18.70 -14.53 -17.85
C LYS A 39 -20.16 -14.90 -18.08
N GLY A 40 -21.10 -14.02 -17.71
CA GLY A 40 -22.53 -14.26 -17.95
C GLY A 40 -22.86 -14.39 -19.45
N GLU A 41 -22.20 -13.64 -20.32
CA GLU A 41 -22.31 -13.80 -21.78
C GLU A 41 -21.77 -15.16 -22.25
N ILE A 42 -20.59 -15.57 -21.76
CA ILE A 42 -19.97 -16.86 -22.08
C ILE A 42 -20.88 -18.01 -21.65
N ASP A 43 -21.43 -17.96 -20.43
CA ASP A 43 -22.31 -19.00 -19.89
C ASP A 43 -23.57 -19.14 -20.76
N LYS A 44 -24.22 -18.02 -21.12
CA LYS A 44 -25.38 -18.03 -22.03
C LYS A 44 -25.03 -18.61 -23.40
N LEU A 45 -23.93 -18.16 -24.01
CA LEU A 45 -23.49 -18.68 -25.31
C LEU A 45 -23.16 -20.18 -25.23
N ALA A 46 -22.59 -20.65 -24.14
CA ALA A 46 -22.27 -22.05 -23.93
C ALA A 46 -23.53 -22.90 -23.75
N GLU A 47 -24.50 -22.43 -22.95
CA GLU A 47 -25.81 -23.07 -22.77
C GLU A 47 -26.58 -23.17 -24.10
N GLU A 48 -26.64 -22.07 -24.86
CA GLU A 48 -27.28 -22.04 -26.19
C GLU A 48 -26.61 -23.01 -27.16
N TYR A 49 -25.28 -23.06 -27.16
CA TYR A 49 -24.52 -23.99 -27.99
C TYR A 49 -24.85 -25.44 -27.64
N ILE A 50 -24.76 -25.82 -26.36
CA ILE A 50 -25.03 -27.19 -25.90
C ILE A 50 -26.48 -27.61 -26.22
N ALA A 51 -27.45 -26.71 -26.06
CA ALA A 51 -28.84 -26.97 -26.35
C ALA A 51 -29.10 -27.22 -27.85
N ASN A 52 -28.40 -26.50 -28.74
CA ASN A 52 -28.72 -26.48 -30.16
C ASN A 52 -27.71 -27.23 -31.05
N VAL A 53 -26.54 -27.64 -30.54
CA VAL A 53 -25.40 -28.17 -31.33
C VAL A 53 -25.76 -29.33 -32.28
N LYS A 54 -26.73 -30.17 -31.91
CA LYS A 54 -27.18 -31.31 -32.73
C LYS A 54 -27.93 -30.87 -34.00
N ASN A 55 -28.52 -29.67 -33.97
CA ASN A 55 -29.32 -29.11 -35.05
C ASN A 55 -28.54 -28.07 -35.88
N LEU A 56 -27.30 -27.75 -35.49
CA LEU A 56 -26.47 -26.75 -36.18
C LEU A 56 -25.62 -27.39 -37.28
N ALA A 57 -25.52 -26.69 -38.41
CA ALA A 57 -24.56 -27.02 -39.46
C ALA A 57 -23.11 -26.85 -38.97
N SER A 58 -22.15 -27.48 -39.67
CA SER A 58 -20.73 -27.39 -39.28
C SER A 58 -20.23 -25.95 -39.20
N GLU A 59 -20.58 -25.11 -40.18
CA GLU A 59 -20.18 -23.70 -40.22
C GLU A 59 -20.77 -22.90 -39.05
N GLN A 60 -22.05 -23.10 -38.74
CA GLN A 60 -22.71 -22.46 -37.59
C GLN A 60 -22.08 -22.87 -36.26
N ARG A 61 -21.64 -24.13 -36.13
CA ARG A 61 -20.93 -24.59 -34.94
C ARG A 61 -19.59 -23.88 -34.75
N VAL A 62 -18.84 -23.71 -35.83
CA VAL A 62 -17.57 -22.98 -35.82
C VAL A 62 -17.81 -21.51 -35.47
N GLU A 63 -18.79 -20.85 -36.09
CA GLU A 63 -19.13 -19.45 -35.79
C GLU A 63 -19.51 -19.25 -34.31
N HIS A 64 -20.31 -20.16 -33.75
CA HIS A 64 -20.73 -20.09 -32.35
C HIS A 64 -19.58 -20.28 -31.37
N LEU A 65 -18.67 -21.23 -31.65
CA LEU A 65 -17.46 -21.43 -30.87
C LEU A 65 -16.53 -20.21 -30.96
N GLN A 66 -16.44 -19.58 -32.12
CA GLN A 66 -15.65 -18.35 -32.29
C GLN A 66 -16.21 -17.19 -31.43
N LYS A 67 -17.55 -17.06 -31.32
CA LYS A 67 -18.18 -16.06 -30.43
C LYS A 67 -17.80 -16.31 -28.97
N ILE A 68 -17.90 -17.56 -28.51
CA ILE A 68 -17.49 -17.95 -27.14
C ILE A 68 -16.01 -17.64 -26.91
N GLN A 69 -15.13 -18.02 -27.85
CA GLN A 69 -13.69 -17.79 -27.73
C GLN A 69 -13.36 -16.29 -27.67
N ASN A 70 -14.03 -15.46 -28.47
CA ASN A 70 -13.83 -14.01 -28.47
C ASN A 70 -14.28 -13.40 -27.14
N ALA A 71 -15.45 -13.80 -26.62
CA ALA A 71 -15.94 -13.36 -25.32
C ALA A 71 -14.98 -13.79 -24.18
N TYR A 72 -14.49 -15.03 -24.22
CA TYR A 72 -13.51 -15.55 -23.27
C TYR A 72 -12.19 -14.78 -23.31
N SER A 73 -11.69 -14.48 -24.53
CA SER A 73 -10.45 -13.71 -24.70
C SER A 73 -10.58 -12.31 -24.09
N LYS A 74 -11.74 -11.65 -24.27
CA LYS A 74 -12.01 -10.35 -23.66
C LYS A 74 -12.20 -10.44 -22.14
N CYS A 75 -12.87 -11.47 -21.65
CA CYS A 75 -13.00 -11.74 -20.22
C CYS A 75 -11.64 -11.91 -19.55
N LYS A 76 -10.73 -12.64 -20.22
CA LYS A 76 -9.36 -12.84 -19.75
C LYS A 76 -8.59 -11.52 -19.72
N GLU A 77 -8.68 -10.72 -20.78
CA GLU A 77 -8.03 -9.40 -20.82
C GLU A 77 -8.46 -8.51 -19.65
N PHE A 78 -9.76 -8.41 -19.35
CA PHE A 78 -10.24 -7.66 -18.18
C PHE A 78 -9.75 -8.24 -16.85
N SER A 79 -9.62 -9.57 -16.77
CA SER A 79 -9.10 -10.24 -15.57
C SER A 79 -7.61 -9.96 -15.37
N ASP A 80 -6.83 -9.96 -16.45
CA ASP A 80 -5.40 -9.64 -16.43
C ASP A 80 -5.18 -8.17 -16.05
N ASP A 81 -5.96 -7.24 -16.62
CA ASP A 81 -5.94 -5.81 -16.27
C ASP A 81 -6.27 -5.60 -14.78
N LYS A 82 -7.25 -6.34 -14.25
CA LYS A 82 -7.62 -6.28 -12.82
C LYS A 82 -6.45 -6.71 -11.93
N VAL A 83 -5.76 -7.79 -12.29
CA VAL A 83 -4.58 -8.27 -11.55
C VAL A 83 -3.48 -7.22 -11.57
N GLN A 84 -3.19 -6.63 -12.74
CA GLN A 84 -2.18 -5.57 -12.84
C GLN A 84 -2.53 -4.34 -11.99
N LEU A 85 -3.78 -3.90 -12.02
CA LEU A 85 -4.24 -2.78 -11.20
C LEU A 85 -4.12 -3.09 -9.70
N ALA A 86 -4.43 -4.33 -9.28
CA ALA A 86 -4.27 -4.77 -7.90
C ALA A 86 -2.80 -4.76 -7.47
N MET A 87 -1.89 -5.25 -8.31
CA MET A 87 -0.45 -5.21 -8.06
C MET A 87 0.04 -3.77 -7.91
N GLN A 88 -0.29 -2.89 -8.85
CA GLN A 88 0.11 -1.47 -8.78
C GLN A 88 -0.43 -0.77 -7.54
N THR A 89 -1.69 -1.06 -7.17
CA THR A 89 -2.31 -0.50 -5.96
C THR A 89 -1.60 -1.00 -4.70
N TYR A 90 -1.24 -2.28 -4.65
CA TYR A 90 -0.48 -2.85 -3.55
C TYR A 90 0.92 -2.22 -3.42
N GLU A 91 1.66 -2.12 -4.51
CA GLU A 91 3.00 -1.52 -4.56
C GLU A 91 2.98 -0.04 -4.13
N MET A 92 1.97 0.70 -4.58
CA MET A 92 1.75 2.08 -4.15
C MET A 92 1.58 2.14 -2.62
N VAL A 93 0.71 1.32 -2.05
CA VAL A 93 0.48 1.28 -0.59
C VAL A 93 1.75 0.87 0.17
N ASP A 94 2.46 -0.17 -0.28
CA ASP A 94 3.73 -0.62 0.32
C ASP A 94 4.77 0.51 0.32
N LYS A 95 4.86 1.29 -0.76
CA LYS A 95 5.75 2.45 -0.83
C LYS A 95 5.40 3.51 0.20
N HIS A 96 4.11 3.77 0.44
CA HIS A 96 3.70 4.69 1.50
C HIS A 96 4.00 4.14 2.90
N ILE A 97 3.74 2.85 3.16
CA ILE A 97 4.09 2.20 4.43
C ILE A 97 5.59 2.36 4.73
N ARG A 98 6.46 2.01 3.78
CA ARG A 98 7.92 2.12 3.97
C ARG A 98 8.40 3.54 4.21
N ARG A 99 7.76 4.53 3.56
CA ARG A 99 8.07 5.94 3.80
C ARG A 99 7.71 6.32 5.23
N LEU A 100 6.50 5.97 5.68
CA LEU A 100 6.04 6.25 7.04
C LEU A 100 6.95 5.58 8.09
N ASP A 101 7.35 4.33 7.87
CA ASP A 101 8.28 3.62 8.75
C ASP A 101 9.65 4.32 8.83
N ALA A 102 10.17 4.82 7.70
CA ALA A 102 11.43 5.54 7.66
C ALA A 102 11.35 6.90 8.37
N ASP A 103 10.24 7.62 8.20
CA ASP A 103 10.01 8.91 8.85
C ASP A 103 9.84 8.73 10.37
N LEU A 104 9.14 7.67 10.79
CA LEU A 104 9.00 7.30 12.20
C LEU A 104 10.35 6.95 12.84
N ALA A 105 11.17 6.13 12.17
CA ALA A 105 12.51 5.78 12.68
C ALA A 105 13.43 7.01 12.80
N ARG A 106 13.38 7.95 11.85
CA ARG A 106 14.10 9.22 11.95
C ARG A 106 13.62 10.04 13.14
N PHE A 107 12.31 10.13 13.33
CA PHE A 107 11.71 10.85 14.45
C PHE A 107 12.16 10.27 15.81
N GLU A 108 12.14 8.94 15.97
CA GLU A 108 12.60 8.29 17.19
C GLU A 108 14.08 8.57 17.50
N ASN A 109 14.93 8.58 16.48
CA ASN A 109 16.37 8.88 16.63
C ASN A 109 16.61 10.34 17.03
N GLU A 110 15.95 11.29 16.38
CA GLU A 110 16.05 12.72 16.72
C GLU A 110 15.52 13.01 18.14
N LEU A 111 14.47 12.29 18.58
CA LEU A 111 13.95 12.42 19.93
C LEU A 111 14.97 11.92 20.98
N LYS A 112 15.61 10.77 20.71
CA LYS A 112 16.68 10.24 21.56
C LYS A 112 17.87 11.19 21.65
N GLU A 113 18.32 11.74 20.51
CA GLU A 113 19.43 12.68 20.47
C GLU A 113 19.15 13.96 21.27
N LYS A 114 17.94 14.53 21.14
CA LYS A 114 17.53 15.70 21.94
C LYS A 114 17.48 15.39 23.44
N LEU A 115 17.05 14.19 23.82
CA LEU A 115 17.02 13.75 25.22
C LEU A 115 18.44 13.64 25.79
N GLU A 116 19.36 13.01 25.06
CA GLU A 116 20.78 12.88 25.41
C GLU A 116 21.46 14.25 25.54
N LEU A 117 21.19 15.18 24.61
CA LEU A 117 21.71 16.56 24.66
C LEU A 117 21.15 17.34 25.86
N SER A 118 19.86 17.19 26.18
CA SER A 118 19.26 17.83 27.36
C SER A 118 19.75 17.25 28.69
N GLY A 119 20.16 15.98 28.70
CA GLY A 119 20.79 15.33 29.85
C GLY A 119 22.22 15.79 30.13
N TYR A 120 22.88 16.44 29.16
CA TYR A 120 24.28 16.87 29.27
C TYR A 120 24.48 18.30 29.83
N GLU A 121 23.42 19.11 29.96
CA GLU A 121 23.51 20.44 30.60
C GLU A 121 23.53 20.41 32.14
N SER A 122 23.41 19.24 32.78
CA SER A 122 23.65 19.10 34.23
C SER A 122 25.08 18.62 34.53
N THR A 123 26.09 19.39 34.11
CA THR A 123 27.46 19.24 34.63
C THR A 123 28.07 20.55 35.17
N GLU A 124 27.25 21.44 35.75
CA GLU A 124 27.71 22.31 36.85
C GLU A 124 27.78 21.55 38.19
N GLY A 125 28.51 20.43 38.18
CA GLY A 125 28.74 19.56 39.34
C GLY A 125 30.22 19.43 39.72
N ARG A 126 31.11 20.28 39.18
CA ARG A 126 32.55 20.23 39.48
C ARG A 126 32.95 20.79 40.86
N GLY A 127 31.98 21.08 41.75
CA GLY A 127 32.24 21.70 43.06
C GLY A 127 32.26 20.77 44.29
N LEU A 128 31.81 19.52 44.21
CA LEU A 128 31.60 18.71 45.44
C LEU A 128 32.70 17.69 45.77
N LYS A 129 33.67 17.43 44.88
CA LYS A 129 34.79 16.51 45.17
C LYS A 129 35.84 17.07 46.14
N SER A 130 35.79 18.36 46.48
CA SER A 130 36.77 19.01 47.38
C SER A 130 36.43 18.88 48.87
N LYS A 131 35.15 18.71 49.25
CA LYS A 131 34.75 18.77 50.68
C LYS A 131 34.81 17.44 51.45
N TRP A 132 34.96 16.29 50.79
CA TRP A 132 35.06 15.00 51.49
C TRP A 132 36.50 14.53 51.76
N SER A 133 37.49 15.08 51.05
CA SER A 133 38.91 14.74 51.29
C SER A 133 39.49 15.44 52.53
N ASN A 134 38.90 16.55 52.97
CA ASN A 134 39.47 17.36 54.06
C ASN A 134 39.02 16.92 55.47
N TYR A 135 37.91 16.18 55.60
CA TYR A 135 37.46 15.67 56.92
C TYR A 135 38.15 14.38 57.35
N LYS A 136 38.83 13.67 56.44
CA LYS A 136 39.57 12.44 56.76
C LYS A 136 41.02 12.69 57.22
N ALA A 137 41.49 13.93 57.16
CA ALA A 137 42.84 14.33 57.58
C ALA A 137 42.91 14.93 59.00
N LEU A 138 41.76 15.14 59.67
CA LEU A 138 41.67 15.79 60.99
C LEU A 138 41.41 14.80 62.14
N SER A 139 41.58 13.49 61.92
CA SER A 139 41.38 12.45 62.94
C SER A 139 42.66 11.63 63.22
N VAL A 140 43.83 12.29 63.26
CA VAL A 140 45.02 11.71 63.88
C VAL A 140 44.96 11.97 65.38
#